data_AF-A0A932V6W3-F1
#
_entry.id   AF-A0A932V6W3-F1
#
_cell.length_a   1.000
_cell.length_b   1.000
_cell.length_c   1.000
_cell.angle_alpha   90.00
_cell.angle_beta   90.00
_cell.angle_gamma   90.00
#
_symmetry.space_group_name_H-M   'P 1'
#
loop_
_entity.id
_entity.type
_entity.pdbx_description
1 polymer ?
#
loop_
_entity_poly.entity_id
_entity_poly.type
_entity_poly.pdbx_seq_one_letter_code
_entity_poly.pdbx_strand_id
1 'polypeptide(L)' 'MSGGTAIRIDAPRRDFLAYKVACPACGTLVGPRFVTREHLDVPPDPPYAASVKCPKCAALFEVVFSG' A
#
# COMPACT_ATOMS: atom_id res chain seq x y z
N MET A 1 8.96 -17.22 -14.80
CA MET A 1 8.18 -16.53 -13.75
C MET A 1 8.87 -15.20 -13.49
N SER A 2 8.47 -14.15 -14.21
CA SER A 2 9.13 -12.86 -14.13
C SER A 2 8.77 -12.20 -12.80
N GLY A 3 9.72 -12.16 -11.88
CA GLY A 3 9.62 -11.40 -10.64
C GLY A 3 9.53 -9.92 -10.97
N GLY A 4 8.30 -9.43 -11.16
CA GLY A 4 8.04 -8.00 -11.29
C GLY A 4 8.46 -7.34 -9.99
N THR A 5 9.39 -6.40 -10.07
CA THR A 5 9.84 -5.58 -8.94
C THR A 5 8.61 -4.97 -8.27
N ALA A 6 8.24 -5.48 -7.09
CA ALA A 6 7.13 -4.92 -6.33
C ALA A 6 7.49 -3.48 -5.99
N ILE A 7 6.75 -2.51 -6.55
CA ILE A 7 6.97 -1.09 -6.23
C ILE A 7 6.62 -0.91 -4.76
N ARG A 8 7.54 -0.35 -3.98
CA ARG A 8 7.34 -0.06 -2.56
C ARG A 8 7.43 1.45 -2.34
N ILE A 9 6.53 1.98 -1.53
CA ILE A 9 6.56 3.37 -1.10
C ILE A 9 6.46 3.45 0.41
N ASP A 10 7.17 4.39 1.01
CA ASP A 10 7.05 4.72 2.43
C ASP A 10 5.96 5.78 2.62
N ALA A 11 5.04 5.54 3.55
CA ALA A 11 4.03 6.53 3.91
C ALA A 11 3.59 6.38 5.38
N PRO A 12 3.27 7.47 6.08
CA PRO A 12 2.69 7.37 7.41
C PRO A 12 1.36 6.60 7.37
N ARG A 13 1.15 5.68 8.33
CA ARG A 13 -0.12 4.93 8.44
C ARG A 13 -1.33 5.86 8.51
N ARG A 14 -1.19 6.99 9.24
CA ARG A 14 -2.25 8.01 9.34
C ARG A 14 -2.65 8.58 7.98
N ASP A 15 -1.69 8.79 7.09
CA ASP A 15 -1.93 9.37 5.77
C ASP A 15 -2.55 8.35 4.83
N PHE A 16 -2.15 7.08 4.96
CA PHE A 16 -2.80 5.98 4.26
C PHE A 16 -4.26 5.81 4.67
N LEU A 17 -4.55 5.82 5.98
CA LEU A 17 -5.91 5.76 6.51
C LEU A 17 -6.76 6.98 6.11
N ALA A 18 -6.12 8.15 5.97
CA ALA A 18 -6.78 9.40 5.57
C ALA A 18 -6.88 9.59 4.04
N TYR A 19 -6.56 8.57 3.22
CA TYR A 19 -6.58 8.66 1.74
C TYR A 19 -5.66 9.74 1.16
N LYS A 20 -4.50 9.97 1.78
CA LYS A 20 -3.49 10.96 1.33
C LYS A 20 -2.31 10.35 0.60
N VAL A 21 -2.25 9.03 0.46
CA VAL A 21 -1.15 8.32 -0.22
C VAL A 21 -1.46 8.22 -1.71
N ALA A 22 -0.51 8.64 -2.57
CA ALA A 22 -0.67 8.58 -4.02
C ALA A 22 -0.12 7.28 -4.60
N CYS A 23 -0.79 6.75 -5.62
CA CYS A 23 -0.28 5.65 -6.42
C CYS A 23 0.98 6.10 -7.18
N PRO A 24 2.11 5.37 -7.08
CA PRO A 24 3.37 5.76 -7.72
C PRO A 24 3.32 5.72 -9.26
N ALA A 25 2.35 5.01 -9.85
CA ALA A 25 2.23 4.87 -11.29
C ALA A 25 1.33 5.93 -11.96
N CYS A 26 0.29 6.43 -11.26
CA CYS A 26 -0.70 7.33 -11.87
C CYS A 26 -1.15 8.51 -11.00
N GLY A 27 -0.58 8.66 -9.80
CA GLY A 27 -0.88 9.74 -8.87
C GLY A 27 -2.26 9.68 -8.19
N THR A 28 -3.06 8.64 -8.44
CA THR A 28 -4.39 8.51 -7.82
C THR A 28 -4.26 8.25 -6.32
N LEU A 29 -5.04 8.96 -5.50
CA LEU A 29 -5.08 8.74 -4.06
C LEU A 29 -5.66 7.37 -3.72
N VAL A 30 -4.99 6.67 -2.81
CA VAL A 30 -5.34 5.34 -2.33
C VAL A 30 -5.41 5.33 -0.80
N GLY A 31 -6.08 4.33 -0.26
CA GLY A 31 -6.26 4.11 1.16
C GLY A 31 -6.66 2.65 1.43
N PRO A 32 -7.09 2.33 2.66
CA PRO A 32 -7.26 0.95 3.15
C PRO A 32 -8.26 0.11 2.36
N ARG A 33 -9.25 0.73 1.71
CA ARG A 33 -10.23 0.01 0.87
C ARG A 33 -9.64 -0.66 -0.37
N PHE A 34 -8.45 -0.27 -0.79
CA PHE A 34 -7.79 -0.79 -1.99
C PHE A 34 -6.69 -1.79 -1.67
N VAL A 35 -6.60 -2.20 -0.40
CA VAL A 35 -5.69 -3.26 0.04
C VAL A 35 -6.18 -4.60 -0.51
N THR A 36 -5.28 -5.34 -1.14
CA THR A 36 -5.57 -6.63 -1.80
C THR A 36 -5.08 -7.84 -1.03
N ARG A 37 -4.16 -7.63 -0.07
CA ARG A 37 -3.72 -8.65 0.85
C ARG A 37 -4.02 -8.15 2.25
N GLU A 38 -5.05 -8.74 2.87
CA GLU A 38 -5.45 -8.45 4.24
C GLU A 38 -4.32 -8.87 5.21
N HIS A 39 -3.25 -8.08 5.34
CA HIS A 39 -2.45 -8.05 6.56
C HIS A 39 -3.19 -7.20 7.61
N LEU A 40 -4.47 -7.52 7.84
CA LEU A 40 -5.25 -6.98 8.93
C LEU A 40 -4.81 -7.71 10.20
N ASP A 41 -3.85 -7.11 10.89
CA ASP A 41 -3.60 -7.20 12.33
C ASP A 41 -3.67 -8.61 12.97
N VAL A 42 -2.55 -9.33 12.95
CA VAL A 42 -2.20 -10.24 14.06
C VAL A 42 -0.91 -9.71 14.69
N PRO A 43 -0.99 -9.03 15.86
CA PRO A 43 0.18 -8.71 16.68
C PRO A 43 1.01 -9.99 16.99
N PRO A 44 2.35 -9.90 17.14
CA PRO A 44 3.05 -8.74 17.67
C PRO A 44 4.12 -8.11 16.77
N ASP A 45 4.49 -8.69 15.63
CA ASP A 45 5.72 -8.29 14.94
C ASP A 45 5.53 -7.67 13.53
N PRO A 46 6.20 -6.53 13.24
CA PRO A 46 6.16 -5.82 11.96
C PRO A 46 6.66 -6.71 10.80
N PRO A 47 6.16 -6.50 9.57
CA PRO A 47 6.14 -5.18 8.93
C PRO A 47 4.73 -4.66 8.67
N TYR A 48 4.51 -3.41 9.08
CA TYR A 48 3.33 -2.60 8.84
C TYR A 48 3.19 -2.24 7.35
N ALA A 49 3.13 -3.22 6.46
CA ALA A 49 3.04 -2.98 5.02
C ALA A 49 1.67 -3.40 4.48
N ALA A 50 1.07 -2.53 3.65
CA ALA A 50 -0.18 -2.81 2.96
C ALA A 50 0.05 -3.01 1.47
N SER A 51 -0.32 -4.17 0.92
CA SER A 51 -0.31 -4.40 -0.53
C SER A 51 -1.56 -3.79 -1.15
N VAL A 52 -1.40 -2.78 -1.99
CA VAL A 52 -2.48 -1.97 -2.57
C VAL A 52 -2.57 -2.20 -4.07
N LYS A 53 -3.80 -2.31 -4.57
CA LYS A 53 -4.10 -2.26 -6.00
C LYS A 53 -4.77 -0.94 -6.33
N CYS A 54 -4.13 -0.12 -7.17
CA CYS A 54 -4.72 1.14 -7.58
C CYS A 54 -6.06 0.90 -8.30
N PRO A 55 -7.17 1.56 -7.91
CA PRO A 55 -8.46 1.39 -8.58
C PRO A 55 -8.46 1.98 -10.01
N LYS A 56 -7.55 2.89 -10.33
CA LYS A 56 -7.50 3.59 -11.62
C LYS A 56 -6.64 2.87 -12.65
N CYS A 57 -5.39 2.57 -12.32
CA CYS A 57 -4.44 1.97 -13.26
C CYS A 57 -4.15 0.49 -12.98
N ALA A 58 -4.80 -0.11 -11.98
CA ALA A 58 -4.60 -1.51 -11.55
C ALA A 58 -3.16 -1.86 -11.12
N ALA A 59 -2.27 -0.86 -10.96
CA ALA A 59 -0.91 -1.07 -10.49
C ALA A 59 -0.92 -1.68 -9.07
N LEU A 60 -0.07 -2.68 -8.86
CA LEU A 60 0.16 -3.33 -7.57
C LEU A 60 1.43 -2.75 -6.95
N PHE A 61 1.33 -2.29 -5.71
CA PHE A 61 2.45 -1.75 -4.94
C PHE A 61 2.26 -1.98 -3.45
N GLU A 62 3.33 -1.91 -2.68
CA GLU A 62 3.30 -2.02 -1.22
C GLU A 62 3.52 -0.65 -0.59
N VAL A 63 2.69 -0.31 0.39
CA VAL A 63 2.86 0.86 1.24
C VAL A 63 3.48 0.37 2.53
N VAL A 64 4.74 0.74 2.78
CA VAL A 64 5.45 0.45 4.02
C VAL A 64 5.15 1.59 5.00
N PHE A 65 4.56 1.27 6.14
CA PHE A 65 4.29 2.27 7.17
C PHE A 65 5.55 2.48 8.02
N SER A 66 6.26 3.58 7.75
CA SER A 66 7.19 4.18 8.70
C SER A 66 6.37 4.93 9.77
N GLY A 67 6.75 4.79 11.04
CA GLY A 67 6.04 5.30 12.23
C GLY A 67 5.46 6.70 12.12
#